data_AF-A0A1X2G4A1-F1
#
_entry.id   AF-A0A1X2G4A1-F1
#
_cell.length_a   1.000
_cell.length_b   1.000
_cell.length_c   1.000
_cell.angle_alpha   90.00
_cell.angle_beta   90.00
_cell.angle_gamma   90.00
#
_symmetry.space_group_name_H-M   'P 1'
#
loop_
_entity.id
_entity.type
_entity.pdbx_description
1 polymer ?
#
loop_
_entity_poly.entity_id
_entity_poly.type
_entity_poly.pdbx_seq_one_letter_code
_entity_poly.pdbx_strand_id
1 'polypeptide(L)'
;MFFKPTDEFIELDPFNVMLGPSLQILIQSGARFPPCMRPTASMPPQERYVCLNTTTTSGLNGNEIAARLLDPIIDRASPITQSSACSLQEICGMTGFINATNPDQTFRFFTPLFVHTGIVQFVINAVAHWFIATGIEQILNPVKFTVLYLLCGLFGNVMGANFALPTNPFMGSSTSLFGILGCSFVDVVYMWPFLQQPFRHLIKVTVIIGKSHHGSFLMILRRAPV
;
A
#
# COMPACT_ATOMS: atom_id res chain seq x y z
N MET A 1 2.93 14.90 0.01
CA MET A 1 2.61 15.67 1.22
C MET A 1 1.96 16.97 0.74
N PHE A 2 0.64 17.08 0.82
CA PHE A 2 -0.06 18.31 0.45
C PHE A 2 -1.03 18.64 1.58
N PHE A 3 -0.65 19.62 2.39
CA PHE A 3 -1.57 20.41 3.19
C PHE A 3 -1.98 21.64 2.36
N LYS A 4 -3.25 22.05 2.46
CA LYS A 4 -3.61 23.47 2.31
C LYS A 4 -4.62 23.87 3.40
N PRO A 5 -4.61 25.14 3.83
CA PRO A 5 -5.30 25.65 5.00
C PRO A 5 -6.70 26.12 4.61
N THR A 6 -7.72 25.54 5.23
CA THR A 6 -9.04 26.16 5.48
C THR A 6 -9.86 25.13 6.26
N ASP A 7 -10.34 25.57 7.42
CA ASP A 7 -10.97 24.77 8.48
C ASP A 7 -12.40 24.32 8.12
N GLU A 8 -12.53 23.51 7.08
CA GLU A 8 -13.72 22.70 6.82
C GLU A 8 -13.24 21.34 6.28
N PHE A 9 -13.39 20.31 7.11
CA PHE A 9 -13.10 18.94 6.71
C PHE A 9 -14.13 18.57 5.65
N ILE A 10 -13.68 18.47 4.40
CA ILE A 10 -14.46 17.85 3.35
C ILE A 10 -14.74 16.41 3.79
N GLU A 11 -15.92 16.20 4.36
CA GLU A 11 -16.53 14.91 4.67
C GLU A 11 -17.06 14.33 3.36
N LEU A 12 -16.29 13.43 2.76
CA LEU A 12 -16.68 12.71 1.55
C LEU A 12 -16.85 11.23 1.87
N ASP A 13 -17.78 11.01 2.79
CA ASP A 13 -18.29 9.70 3.12
C ASP A 13 -19.21 9.21 1.97
N PRO A 14 -18.98 8.03 1.34
CA PRO A 14 -17.87 7.10 1.55
C PRO A 14 -17.08 6.87 0.26
N PHE A 15 -16.68 7.91 -0.49
CA PHE A 15 -15.67 7.76 -1.56
C PHE A 15 -15.09 9.12 -1.89
N ASN A 16 -13.77 9.27 -1.75
CA ASN A 16 -13.10 10.43 -2.29
C ASN A 16 -11.86 10.11 -3.11
N VAL A 17 -11.68 10.96 -4.11
CA VAL A 17 -10.91 10.82 -5.34
C VAL A 17 -9.39 10.81 -5.09
N MET A 18 -8.88 9.76 -4.45
CA MET A 18 -7.86 8.89 -5.06
C MET A 18 -8.28 7.41 -5.05
N LEU A 19 -9.61 7.21 -5.03
CA LEU A 19 -10.41 6.07 -5.52
C LEU A 19 -10.06 4.70 -4.93
N GLY A 20 -9.89 4.66 -3.61
CA GLY A 20 -9.82 3.44 -2.83
C GLY A 20 -11.02 3.21 -1.93
N PRO A 21 -11.26 1.97 -1.47
CA PRO A 21 -12.33 1.70 -0.52
C PRO A 21 -12.01 2.33 0.85
N SER A 22 -12.98 2.34 1.76
CA SER A 22 -12.79 2.88 3.11
C SER A 22 -11.63 2.19 3.85
N LEU A 23 -11.05 2.86 4.85
CA LEU A 23 -9.91 2.36 5.62
C LEU A 23 -10.14 0.96 6.21
N GLN A 24 -11.37 0.71 6.68
CA GLN A 24 -11.77 -0.59 7.23
C GLN A 24 -11.76 -1.67 6.16
N ILE A 25 -12.32 -1.40 4.97
CA ILE A 25 -12.27 -2.34 3.84
C ILE A 25 -10.81 -2.55 3.40
N LEU A 26 -9.98 -1.51 3.43
CA LEU A 26 -8.56 -1.61 3.10
C LEU A 26 -7.85 -2.57 4.09
N ILE A 27 -8.11 -2.45 5.38
CA ILE A 27 -7.56 -3.38 6.38
C ILE A 27 -8.12 -4.79 6.14
N GLN A 28 -9.43 -4.95 5.97
CA GLN A 28 -10.08 -6.25 5.79
C GLN A 28 -9.68 -6.95 4.47
N SER A 29 -9.29 -6.21 3.44
CA SER A 29 -8.80 -6.76 2.16
C SER A 29 -7.32 -7.16 2.20
N GLY A 30 -6.68 -7.07 3.37
CA GLY A 30 -5.32 -7.58 3.59
C GLY A 30 -4.23 -6.53 3.47
N ALA A 31 -4.52 -5.27 3.81
CA ALA A 31 -3.51 -4.23 3.85
C ALA A 31 -2.45 -4.55 4.90
N ARG A 32 -1.23 -4.05 4.68
CA ARG A 32 -0.22 -4.08 5.74
C ARG A 32 -0.68 -3.14 6.85
N PHE A 33 -1.05 -3.71 7.98
CA PHE A 33 -1.51 -2.98 9.16
C PHE A 33 -0.85 -3.58 10.40
N PRO A 34 0.20 -2.94 10.95
CA PRO A 34 0.99 -3.51 12.06
C PRO A 34 0.18 -4.00 13.28
N PRO A 35 -0.91 -3.35 13.72
CA PRO A 35 -1.75 -3.87 14.80
C PRO A 35 -2.36 -5.25 14.54
N CYS A 36 -2.64 -5.63 13.28
CA CYS A 36 -3.13 -6.98 12.96
C CYS A 36 -2.01 -8.04 12.89
N MET A 37 -0.75 -7.60 12.90
CA MET A 37 0.42 -8.46 12.64
C MET A 37 1.25 -8.70 13.90
N ARG A 38 1.21 -7.74 14.84
CA ARG A 38 1.90 -7.80 16.12
C ARG A 38 1.25 -6.84 17.11
N PRO A 39 1.36 -7.07 18.43
CA PRO A 39 0.88 -6.13 19.42
C PRO A 39 1.66 -4.80 19.30
N THR A 40 0.92 -3.68 19.29
CA THR A 40 1.50 -2.34 19.24
C THR A 40 0.90 -1.47 20.35
N ALA A 41 1.70 -0.56 20.91
CA ALA A 41 1.22 0.34 21.96
C ALA A 41 0.17 1.35 21.45
N SER A 42 0.17 1.65 20.15
CA SER A 42 -0.77 2.59 19.53
C SER A 42 -2.18 2.02 19.35
N MET A 43 -2.32 0.69 19.31
CA MET A 43 -3.59 0.00 19.13
C MET A 43 -3.53 -1.36 19.85
N PRO A 44 -3.71 -1.37 21.18
CA PRO A 44 -3.61 -2.59 21.98
C PRO A 44 -4.80 -3.54 21.72
N PRO A 45 -4.56 -4.86 21.61
CA PRO A 45 -5.58 -5.84 21.24
C PRO A 45 -6.72 -6.01 22.27
N GLN A 46 -6.53 -5.54 23.50
CA GLN A 46 -7.53 -5.61 24.58
C GLN A 46 -8.56 -4.47 24.51
N GLU A 47 -8.28 -3.41 23.75
CA GLU A 47 -9.19 -2.28 23.59
C GLU A 47 -10.23 -2.52 22.50
N ARG A 48 -11.32 -1.74 22.56
CA ARG A 48 -12.37 -1.72 21.55
C ARG A 48 -12.35 -0.40 20.80
N TYR A 49 -12.63 -0.49 19.52
CA TYR A 49 -12.56 0.63 18.59
C TYR A 49 -13.89 0.84 17.88
N VAL A 50 -14.12 2.07 17.43
CA VAL A 50 -15.33 2.40 16.66
C VAL A 50 -15.23 1.83 15.24
N CYS A 51 -16.26 1.08 14.82
CA CYS A 51 -16.45 0.57 13.46
C CYS A 51 -17.73 1.10 12.83
N LEU A 52 -17.73 1.22 11.50
CA LEU A 52 -18.97 1.39 10.74
C LEU A 52 -19.62 0.01 10.51
N ASN A 53 -20.62 -0.34 11.32
CA ASN A 53 -21.56 -1.43 10.96
C ASN A 53 -23.02 -1.13 11.34
N THR A 54 -23.39 0.15 11.46
CA THR A 54 -24.77 0.53 11.79
C THR A 54 -25.37 1.38 10.69
N THR A 55 -26.09 0.74 9.76
CA THR A 55 -27.20 1.38 9.04
C THR A 55 -28.36 1.50 10.01
N THR A 56 -28.30 2.47 10.93
CA THR A 56 -29.51 2.99 11.57
C THR A 56 -29.45 4.49 11.49
N THR A 57 -30.32 5.04 10.66
CA THR A 57 -30.96 6.33 10.85
C THR A 57 -31.08 6.67 12.34
N SER A 58 -30.17 7.51 12.84
CA SER A 58 -30.35 8.26 14.08
C SER A 58 -29.88 9.65 13.79
N GLY A 59 -30.86 10.51 13.49
CA GLY A 59 -30.64 11.90 13.18
C GLY A 59 -29.80 12.59 14.25
N LEU A 60 -28.92 13.44 13.74
CA LEU A 60 -28.49 14.71 14.32
C LEU A 60 -29.24 15.09 15.60
N ASN A 61 -28.55 15.00 16.73
CA ASN A 61 -28.71 15.90 17.86
C ASN A 61 -27.32 16.11 18.50
N GLY A 62 -26.54 17.00 17.88
CA GLY A 62 -25.93 18.14 18.57
C GLY A 62 -24.85 17.94 19.63
N ASN A 63 -24.22 16.78 19.76
CA ASN A 63 -23.13 16.57 20.73
C ASN A 63 -22.01 15.73 20.08
N GLU A 64 -21.30 16.31 19.13
CA GLU A 64 -20.24 15.63 18.37
C GLU A 64 -19.01 15.34 19.24
N ILE A 65 -18.93 14.12 19.75
CA ILE A 65 -17.63 13.48 19.88
C ILE A 65 -17.36 12.94 18.48
N ALA A 66 -16.63 13.70 17.66
CA ALA A 66 -16.17 13.25 16.35
C ALA A 66 -15.13 12.14 16.52
N ALA A 67 -15.56 10.97 17.01
CA ALA A 67 -14.73 9.79 17.13
C ALA A 67 -14.40 9.33 15.71
N ARG A 68 -13.13 9.46 15.31
CA ARG A 68 -12.67 8.99 14.02
C ARG A 68 -12.66 7.47 14.04
N LEU A 69 -12.87 6.86 12.86
CA LEU A 69 -12.69 5.43 12.68
C LEU A 69 -11.34 4.98 13.26
N LEU A 70 -11.34 3.90 14.05
CA LEU A 70 -10.18 3.36 14.78
C LEU A 70 -9.75 4.12 16.05
N ASP A 71 -10.51 5.11 16.52
CA ASP A 71 -10.24 5.72 17.83
C ASP A 71 -10.67 4.78 18.98
N PRO A 72 -9.90 4.75 20.10
CA PRO A 72 -10.26 3.98 21.27
C PRO A 72 -11.51 4.56 21.94
N ILE A 73 -12.45 3.70 22.36
CA ILE A 73 -13.69 4.14 23.01
C ILE A 73 -13.40 4.49 24.47
N ILE A 74 -13.40 5.78 24.78
CA ILE A 74 -13.17 6.30 26.14
C ILE A 74 -14.47 6.28 26.97
N ASP A 75 -15.63 6.48 26.34
CA ASP A 75 -16.92 6.61 27.04
C ASP A 75 -17.77 5.33 26.92
N ARG A 76 -17.70 4.49 27.97
CA ARG A 76 -18.41 3.21 28.07
C ARG A 76 -19.88 3.36 28.48
N ALA A 77 -20.35 4.58 28.77
CA ALA A 77 -21.66 4.82 29.39
C ALA A 77 -22.82 5.02 28.38
N SER A 78 -22.54 5.25 27.08
CA SER A 78 -23.58 5.39 26.07
C SER A 78 -23.89 4.05 25.38
N PRO A 79 -25.17 3.62 25.30
CA PRO A 79 -25.55 2.40 24.59
C PRO A 79 -25.26 2.45 23.09
N ILE A 80 -25.16 3.66 22.51
CA ILE A 80 -24.88 3.88 21.08
C ILE A 80 -23.41 3.58 20.73
N THR A 81 -22.46 3.95 21.61
CA THR A 81 -21.02 3.70 21.40
C THR A 81 -20.64 2.24 21.60
N GLN A 82 -21.40 1.50 22.43
CA GLN A 82 -21.21 0.05 22.59
C GLN A 82 -21.70 -0.75 21.38
N SER A 83 -22.79 -0.32 20.72
CA SER A 83 -23.30 -0.97 19.50
C SER A 83 -22.41 -0.79 18.27
N SER A 84 -21.56 0.25 18.25
CA SER A 84 -20.61 0.54 17.17
C SER A 84 -19.16 0.12 17.52
N ALA A 85 -18.96 -0.63 18.60
CA ALA A 85 -17.64 -1.05 19.07
C ALA A 85 -17.25 -2.43 18.52
N CYS A 86 -16.13 -2.51 17.80
CA CYS A 86 -15.54 -3.80 17.42
C CYS A 86 -14.30 -4.15 18.25
N SER A 87 -14.00 -5.44 18.26
CA SER A 87 -12.66 -5.92 18.61
C SER A 87 -11.65 -5.69 17.48
N LEU A 88 -10.36 -5.65 17.80
CA LEU A 88 -9.28 -5.59 16.80
C LEU A 88 -9.39 -6.71 15.76
N GLN A 89 -9.83 -7.90 16.18
CA GLN A 89 -10.04 -9.06 15.30
C GLN A 89 -11.07 -8.79 14.17
N GLU A 90 -12.13 -8.06 14.47
CA GLU A 90 -13.21 -7.75 13.53
C GLU A 90 -12.83 -6.63 12.55
N ILE A 91 -11.99 -5.69 13.01
CA ILE A 91 -11.35 -4.67 12.16
C ILE A 91 -10.36 -5.32 11.18
N CYS A 92 -9.52 -6.22 11.69
CA CYS A 92 -8.55 -6.94 10.89
C CYS A 92 -9.22 -7.85 9.86
N GLY A 93 -10.26 -8.60 10.27
CA GLY A 93 -11.00 -9.49 9.38
C GLY A 93 -10.11 -10.54 8.70
N MET A 94 -10.62 -11.12 7.60
CA MET A 94 -10.02 -12.19 6.77
C MET A 94 -9.74 -13.52 7.46
N THR A 95 -8.98 -13.52 8.56
CA THR A 95 -8.62 -14.71 9.34
C THR A 95 -8.79 -14.41 10.82
N GLY A 96 -9.22 -15.42 11.59
CA GLY A 96 -9.14 -15.41 13.06
C GLY A 96 -7.72 -15.14 13.56
N PHE A 97 -7.56 -14.48 14.71
CA PHE A 97 -6.34 -14.60 15.51
C PHE A 97 -6.38 -15.92 16.29
N ILE A 98 -5.24 -16.60 16.41
CA ILE A 98 -5.14 -17.79 17.28
C ILE A 98 -5.37 -17.40 18.75
N ASN A 99 -4.83 -16.24 19.16
CA ASN A 99 -5.02 -15.66 20.48
C ASN A 99 -5.47 -14.21 20.34
N ALA A 100 -6.57 -13.83 20.98
CA ALA A 100 -7.09 -12.46 20.93
C ALA A 100 -6.08 -11.40 21.42
N THR A 101 -5.13 -11.79 22.27
CA THR A 101 -4.07 -10.93 22.82
C THR A 101 -2.83 -10.82 21.94
N ASN A 102 -2.64 -11.74 20.98
CA ASN A 102 -1.46 -11.83 20.14
C ASN A 102 -1.88 -11.93 18.66
N PRO A 103 -1.98 -10.79 17.96
CA PRO A 103 -2.36 -10.78 16.55
C PRO A 103 -1.23 -11.40 15.69
N ASP A 104 -1.59 -12.32 14.79
CA ASP A 104 -0.67 -13.24 14.09
C ASP A 104 -0.83 -13.24 12.55
N GLN A 105 -1.38 -12.18 11.96
CA GLN A 105 -1.67 -12.12 10.52
C GLN A 105 -0.44 -11.78 9.65
N THR A 106 0.51 -12.71 9.61
CA THR A 106 1.80 -12.55 8.88
C THR A 106 1.61 -12.50 7.35
N PHE A 107 0.52 -13.06 6.81
CA PHE A 107 0.21 -13.00 5.37
C PHE A 107 0.09 -11.57 4.84
N ARG A 108 -0.15 -10.58 5.72
CA ARG A 108 -0.19 -9.14 5.41
C ARG A 108 1.14 -8.55 4.95
N PHE A 109 2.24 -9.31 4.98
CA PHE A 109 3.47 -8.92 4.28
C PHE A 109 3.43 -9.25 2.78
N PHE A 110 2.63 -10.22 2.38
CA PHE A 110 2.57 -10.72 1.01
C PHE A 110 1.34 -10.19 0.25
N THR A 111 0.16 -10.17 0.88
CA THR A 111 -1.08 -9.69 0.27
C THR A 111 -1.02 -8.27 -0.32
N PRO A 112 -0.33 -7.27 0.29
CA PRO A 112 -0.32 -5.91 -0.23
C PRO A 112 0.42 -5.77 -1.57
N LEU A 113 1.16 -6.79 -2.00
CA LEU A 113 1.87 -6.79 -3.28
C LEU A 113 0.92 -6.84 -4.47
N PHE A 114 -0.23 -7.49 -4.31
CA PHE A 114 -1.20 -7.74 -5.38
C PHE A 114 -2.41 -6.81 -5.32
N VAL A 115 -2.68 -6.24 -4.15
CA VAL A 115 -3.83 -5.36 -3.92
C VAL A 115 -3.35 -3.91 -3.86
N HIS A 116 -4.03 -3.03 -4.60
CA HIS A 116 -3.73 -1.60 -4.61
C HIS A 116 -4.82 -0.83 -3.91
N THR A 117 -4.43 0.28 -3.27
CA THR A 117 -5.36 1.15 -2.55
C THR A 117 -6.46 1.67 -3.46
N GLY A 118 -6.22 1.92 -4.75
CA GLY A 118 -7.22 2.42 -5.67
C GLY A 118 -6.79 2.36 -7.14
N ILE A 119 -7.73 2.65 -8.05
CA ILE A 119 -7.50 2.54 -9.51
C ILE A 119 -6.40 3.51 -9.97
N VAL A 120 -6.39 4.74 -9.46
CA VAL A 120 -5.38 5.74 -9.83
C VAL A 120 -3.98 5.31 -9.40
N GLN A 121 -3.84 4.84 -8.15
CA GLN A 121 -2.58 4.30 -7.65
C GLN A 121 -2.12 3.09 -8.46
N PHE A 122 -3.05 2.22 -8.84
CA PHE A 122 -2.75 1.07 -9.70
C PHE A 122 -2.22 1.52 -11.06
N VAL A 123 -2.88 2.44 -11.75
CA VAL A 123 -2.45 2.92 -13.07
C VAL A 123 -1.07 3.57 -13.00
N ILE A 124 -0.83 4.45 -12.02
CA ILE A 124 0.48 5.10 -11.84
C ILE A 124 1.56 4.05 -11.57
N ASN A 125 1.29 3.10 -10.69
CA ASN A 125 2.24 2.01 -10.40
C ASN A 125 2.47 1.13 -11.64
N ALA A 126 1.43 0.79 -12.39
CA ALA A 126 1.53 -0.06 -13.58
C ALA A 126 2.36 0.61 -14.68
N VAL A 127 2.13 1.90 -14.91
CA VAL A 127 2.92 2.71 -15.85
C VAL A 127 4.38 2.79 -15.38
N ALA A 128 4.64 3.08 -14.11
CA ALA A 128 6.00 3.12 -13.57
C ALA A 128 6.71 1.75 -13.67
N HIS A 129 6.00 0.66 -13.41
CA HIS A 129 6.51 -0.70 -13.61
C HIS A 129 6.82 -0.95 -15.08
N TRP A 130 5.93 -0.58 -16.01
CA TRP A 130 6.18 -0.74 -17.43
C TRP A 130 7.49 -0.07 -17.87
N PHE A 131 7.77 1.14 -17.38
CA PHE A 131 9.00 1.85 -17.74
C PHE A 131 10.27 1.25 -17.12
N ILE A 132 10.22 0.82 -15.85
CA ILE A 132 11.42 0.38 -15.11
C ILE A 132 11.64 -1.12 -15.24
N ALA A 133 10.58 -1.92 -15.05
CA ALA A 133 10.67 -3.38 -15.00
C ALA A 133 11.01 -3.99 -16.37
N THR A 134 10.48 -3.45 -17.47
CA THR A 134 10.71 -4.05 -18.81
C THR A 134 12.19 -4.05 -19.21
N GLY A 135 12.94 -3.00 -18.85
CA GLY A 135 14.38 -2.95 -19.10
C GLY A 135 15.15 -4.01 -18.31
N ILE A 136 14.77 -4.24 -17.06
CA ILE A 136 15.44 -5.18 -16.15
C ILE A 136 15.04 -6.63 -16.47
N GLU A 137 13.78 -6.86 -16.82
CA GLU A 137 13.25 -8.16 -17.24
C GLU A 137 13.88 -8.64 -18.56
N GLN A 138 14.32 -7.75 -19.44
CA GLN A 138 15.05 -8.16 -20.65
C GLN A 138 16.49 -8.62 -20.36
N ILE A 139 17.10 -8.10 -19.31
CA ILE A 139 18.48 -8.44 -18.90
C ILE A 139 18.47 -9.70 -18.04
N LEU A 140 17.48 -9.83 -17.16
CA LEU A 140 17.27 -11.00 -16.32
C LEU A 140 16.40 -12.04 -17.02
N ASN A 141 16.45 -13.29 -16.58
CA ASN A 141 15.41 -14.26 -16.97
C ASN A 141 14.09 -13.89 -16.24
N PRO A 142 12.90 -13.99 -16.87
CA PRO A 142 11.62 -13.67 -16.23
C PRO A 142 11.43 -14.34 -14.87
N VAL A 143 11.88 -15.60 -14.71
CA VAL A 143 11.79 -16.30 -13.41
C VAL A 143 12.63 -15.61 -12.33
N LYS A 144 13.85 -15.19 -12.68
CA LYS A 144 14.74 -14.46 -11.75
C LYS A 144 14.18 -13.09 -11.42
N PHE A 145 13.59 -12.42 -12.41
CA PHE A 145 12.93 -11.13 -12.21
C PHE A 145 11.75 -11.26 -11.23
N THR A 146 10.87 -12.26 -11.39
CA THR A 146 9.75 -12.49 -10.47
C THR A 146 10.22 -12.76 -9.04
N VAL A 147 11.26 -13.58 -8.85
CA VAL A 147 11.80 -13.86 -7.51
C VAL A 147 12.37 -12.59 -6.88
N LEU A 148 13.15 -11.81 -7.64
CA LEU A 148 13.69 -10.53 -7.18
C LEU A 148 12.57 -9.56 -6.80
N TYR A 149 11.55 -9.45 -7.64
CA TYR A 149 10.37 -8.60 -7.44
C TYR A 149 9.64 -8.89 -6.12
N LEU A 150 9.39 -10.18 -5.84
CA LEU A 150 8.70 -10.61 -4.64
C LEU A 150 9.55 -10.38 -3.38
N LEU A 151 10.85 -10.65 -3.45
CA LEU A 151 11.76 -10.44 -2.32
C LEU A 151 11.91 -8.95 -1.97
N CYS A 152 12.09 -8.10 -2.97
CA CYS A 152 12.13 -6.64 -2.81
C CYS A 152 10.84 -6.12 -2.15
N GLY A 153 9.69 -6.59 -2.63
CA GLY A 153 8.39 -6.23 -2.08
C GLY A 153 8.19 -6.68 -0.64
N LEU A 154 8.55 -7.93 -0.34
CA LEU A 154 8.45 -8.50 1.00
C LEU A 154 9.34 -7.73 1.99
N PHE A 155 10.59 -7.48 1.64
CA PHE A 155 11.51 -6.70 2.47
C PHE A 155 11.02 -5.26 2.67
N GLY A 156 10.50 -4.61 1.63
CA GLY A 156 9.91 -3.28 1.74
C GLY A 156 8.69 -3.25 2.67
N ASN A 157 7.83 -4.27 2.61
CA ASN A 157 6.69 -4.41 3.51
C ASN A 157 7.13 -4.66 4.95
N VAL A 158 8.13 -5.51 5.20
CA VAL A 158 8.71 -5.76 6.52
C VAL A 158 9.35 -4.49 7.09
N MET A 159 10.17 -3.79 6.31
CA MET A 159 10.82 -2.55 6.71
C MET A 159 9.76 -1.50 7.06
N GLY A 160 8.76 -1.29 6.21
CA GLY A 160 7.74 -0.30 6.50
C GLY A 160 6.77 -0.72 7.62
N ALA A 161 6.59 -2.01 7.94
CA ALA A 161 5.86 -2.41 9.15
C ALA A 161 6.61 -2.06 10.45
N ASN A 162 7.94 -1.94 10.37
CA ASN A 162 8.80 -1.59 11.49
C ASN A 162 9.00 -0.09 11.66
N PHE A 163 9.17 0.65 10.56
CA PHE A 163 9.53 2.07 10.59
C PHE A 163 8.37 3.03 10.30
N ALA A 164 7.28 2.59 9.68
CA ALA A 164 6.11 3.45 9.45
C ALA A 164 5.21 3.51 10.69
N LEU A 165 4.36 4.54 10.76
CA LEU A 165 3.36 4.65 11.81
C LEU A 165 2.43 3.42 11.79
N PRO A 166 2.20 2.77 12.93
CA PRO A 166 1.46 1.51 12.99
C PRO A 166 -0.02 1.66 12.62
N THR A 167 -0.59 2.85 12.77
CA THR A 167 -2.01 3.13 12.51
C THR A 167 -2.31 3.45 11.04
N ASN A 168 -1.30 3.51 10.17
CA ASN A 168 -1.50 3.78 8.75
C ASN A 168 -1.44 2.48 7.93
N PRO A 169 -2.58 1.96 7.45
CA PRO A 169 -2.59 0.81 6.56
C PRO A 169 -1.97 1.18 5.20
N PHE A 170 -1.26 0.22 4.61
CA PHE A 170 -0.58 0.40 3.34
C PHE A 170 -0.87 -0.76 2.38
N MET A 171 -1.09 -0.43 1.11
CA MET A 171 -1.28 -1.36 0.01
C MET A 171 -0.61 -0.86 -1.26
N GLY A 172 -0.13 -1.80 -2.07
CA GLY A 172 0.38 -1.54 -3.40
C GLY A 172 1.79 -2.07 -3.63
N SER A 173 2.06 -2.28 -4.92
CA SER A 173 3.32 -2.82 -5.43
C SER A 173 4.52 -1.86 -5.44
N SER A 174 4.38 -0.64 -4.91
CA SER A 174 5.45 0.36 -4.96
C SER A 174 6.68 -0.06 -4.14
N THR A 175 6.54 -0.91 -3.12
CA THR A 175 7.66 -1.48 -2.37
C THR A 175 8.58 -2.33 -3.26
N SER A 176 8.01 -3.16 -4.13
CA SER A 176 8.79 -3.90 -5.13
C SER A 176 9.48 -2.97 -6.13
N LEU A 177 8.78 -1.93 -6.60
CA LEU A 177 9.33 -0.94 -7.54
C LEU A 177 10.56 -0.22 -6.97
N PHE A 178 10.45 0.30 -5.74
CA PHE A 178 11.57 0.97 -5.08
C PHE A 178 12.72 0.00 -4.76
N GLY A 179 12.43 -1.25 -4.43
CA GLY A 179 13.45 -2.27 -4.22
C GLY A 179 14.23 -2.58 -5.51
N ILE A 180 13.53 -2.73 -6.64
CA ILE A 180 14.16 -2.96 -7.94
C ILE A 180 14.99 -1.75 -8.39
N LEU A 181 14.48 -0.54 -8.17
CA LEU A 181 15.23 0.70 -8.42
C LEU A 181 16.49 0.78 -7.54
N GLY A 182 16.40 0.34 -6.28
CA GLY A 182 17.54 0.22 -5.37
C GLY A 182 18.58 -0.79 -5.85
N CYS A 183 18.16 -1.98 -6.31
CA CYS A 183 19.06 -2.96 -6.92
C CYS A 183 19.77 -2.38 -8.14
N SER A 184 19.03 -1.67 -8.99
CA SER A 184 19.60 -1.04 -10.19
C SER A 184 20.63 0.03 -9.84
N PHE A 185 20.40 0.79 -8.75
CA PHE A 185 21.35 1.75 -8.23
C PHE A 185 22.63 1.07 -7.72
N VAL A 186 22.50 -0.02 -6.97
CA VAL A 186 23.66 -0.80 -6.47
C VAL A 186 24.48 -1.38 -7.64
N ASP A 187 23.81 -1.88 -8.68
CA ASP A 187 24.48 -2.40 -9.88
C ASP A 187 25.31 -1.31 -10.58
N VAL A 188 24.76 -0.09 -10.69
CA VAL A 188 25.49 1.06 -11.25
C VAL A 188 26.69 1.44 -10.39
N VAL A 189 26.54 1.46 -9.07
CA VAL A 189 27.64 1.76 -8.13
C VAL A 189 28.74 0.71 -8.23
N TYR A 190 28.37 -0.57 -8.35
CA TYR A 190 29.34 -1.67 -8.46
C TYR A 190 30.11 -1.62 -9.78
N MET A 191 29.46 -1.25 -10.89
CA MET A 191 30.10 -1.08 -12.19
C MET A 191 30.80 0.27 -12.38
N TRP A 192 30.68 1.20 -11.42
CA TRP A 192 31.25 2.56 -11.49
C TRP A 192 32.73 2.62 -11.93
N PRO A 193 33.66 1.77 -11.44
CA PRO A 193 35.06 1.83 -11.86
C PRO A 193 35.32 1.29 -13.28
N PHE A 194 34.39 0.52 -13.85
CA PHE A 194 34.51 -0.06 -15.20
C PHE A 194 33.85 0.81 -16.28
N LEU A 195 33.05 1.80 -15.88
CA LEU A 195 32.41 2.77 -16.77
C LEU A 195 33.40 3.88 -17.12
N GLN A 196 34.07 3.77 -18.27
CA GLN A 196 35.00 4.80 -18.75
C GLN A 196 34.36 6.21 -18.88
N GLN A 197 33.04 6.31 -19.07
CA GLN A 197 32.25 7.57 -19.08
C GLN A 197 30.79 7.34 -18.61
N PRO A 198 30.48 7.35 -17.30
CA PRO A 198 29.16 6.96 -16.78
C PRO A 198 28.03 7.87 -17.27
N PHE A 199 28.26 9.19 -17.36
CA PHE A 199 27.27 10.14 -17.86
C PHE A 199 26.94 9.97 -19.35
N ARG A 200 27.92 9.59 -20.19
CA ARG A 200 27.70 9.39 -21.63
C ARG A 200 27.07 8.04 -21.95
N HIS A 201 27.27 7.02 -21.09
CA HIS A 201 26.51 5.77 -21.15
C HIS A 201 25.08 5.98 -20.67
N LEU A 202 24.84 6.74 -19.60
CA LEU A 202 23.49 7.13 -19.19
C LEU A 202 22.75 7.86 -20.32
N ILE A 203 23.35 8.87 -20.96
CA ILE A 203 22.74 9.58 -22.09
C ILE A 203 22.47 8.64 -23.28
N LYS A 204 23.40 7.75 -23.63
CA LYS A 204 23.21 6.78 -24.73
C LYS A 204 22.12 5.75 -24.40
N VAL A 205 22.06 5.26 -23.17
CA VAL A 205 21.01 4.34 -22.71
C VAL A 205 19.66 5.04 -22.67
N THR A 206 19.56 6.29 -22.20
CA THR A 206 18.31 7.07 -22.25
C THR A 206 17.86 7.33 -23.70
N VAL A 207 18.77 7.60 -24.64
CA VAL A 207 18.46 7.77 -26.07
C VAL A 207 18.06 6.46 -26.75
N ILE A 208 18.71 5.34 -26.40
CA ILE A 208 18.39 3.99 -26.91
C ILE A 208 17.08 3.49 -26.33
N ILE A 209 16.81 3.71 -25.04
CA ILE A 209 15.51 3.45 -24.40
C ILE A 209 14.44 4.33 -25.05
N GLY A 210 14.73 5.62 -25.33
CA GLY A 210 13.81 6.50 -26.06
C GLY A 210 13.47 6.00 -27.47
N LYS A 211 14.46 5.46 -28.21
CA LYS A 211 14.24 4.83 -29.53
C LYS A 211 13.56 3.45 -29.43
N SER A 212 13.88 2.66 -28.40
CA SER A 212 13.27 1.36 -28.13
C SER A 212 11.81 1.49 -27.65
N HIS A 213 11.47 2.59 -26.99
CA HIS A 213 10.10 2.93 -26.61
C HIS A 213 9.21 3.15 -27.83
N HIS A 214 9.75 3.72 -28.91
CA HIS A 214 9.05 3.86 -30.19
C HIS A 214 8.94 2.52 -30.94
N GLY A 215 10.01 1.71 -30.91
CA GLY A 215 10.03 0.39 -31.56
C GLY A 215 9.13 -0.67 -30.90
N SER A 216 9.07 -0.69 -29.56
CA SER A 216 8.25 -1.64 -28.79
C SER A 216 6.76 -1.31 -28.87
N PHE A 217 6.39 -0.02 -28.94
CA PHE A 217 5.02 0.44 -29.19
C PHE A 217 4.55 0.05 -30.61
N LEU A 218 5.41 0.15 -31.63
CA LEU A 218 5.12 -0.33 -32.99
C LEU A 218 5.02 -1.85 -33.10
N MET A 219 5.78 -2.61 -32.30
CA MET A 219 5.69 -4.07 -32.29
C MET A 219 4.39 -4.59 -31.68
N ILE A 220 3.83 -3.86 -30.70
CA ILE A 220 2.51 -4.16 -30.10
C ILE A 220 1.38 -3.86 -31.09
N LEU A 221 1.45 -2.76 -31.86
CA LEU A 221 0.49 -2.46 -32.93
C LEU A 221 0.53 -3.48 -34.08
N ARG A 222 1.64 -4.19 -34.29
CA ARG A 222 1.76 -5.28 -35.28
C ARG A 222 1.32 -6.66 -34.76
N ARG A 223 0.99 -6.78 -33.48
CA ARG A 223 0.50 -8.03 -32.85
C ARG A 223 -0.96 -7.98 -32.42
N ALA A 224 -1.68 -6.88 -32.67
CA ALA A 224 -3.14 -6.89 -32.57
C ALA A 224 -3.70 -7.76 -33.71
N PRO A 225 -4.38 -8.88 -33.42
CA PRO A 225 -5.09 -9.61 -34.47
C PRO A 225 -6.21 -8.69 -35.00
N VAL A 226 -6.30 -8.61 -36.34
CA VAL A 226 -7.51 -8.17 -37.04
C VAL A 226 -8.64 -9.13 -36.70
#